data_AF-A0AA38HZH2-F1
#
_entry.id   AF-A0AA38HZH2-F1
#
_cell.length_a   1.000
_cell.length_b   1.000
_cell.length_c   1.000
_cell.angle_alpha   90.00
_cell.angle_beta   90.00
_cell.angle_gamma   90.00
#
_symmetry.space_group_name_H-M   'P 1'
#
loop_
_entity.id
_entity.type
_entity.pdbx_description
1 polymer ?
#
loop_
_entity_poly.entity_id
_entity_poly.type
_entity_poly.pdbx_seq_one_letter_code
_entity_poly.pdbx_strand_id
1 'polypeptide(L)'
;MVSYESKAVAKLPKAGGSIKIKGTCPSRIIANFEEDGTVTVKYIKSHIGHEEDLRCQRLTQIERQEIKNKLQTGVNKKRIVEDARQLEGNKITRLNLLTKQDINNIERNIKKKRDANDMIATAIKVTNEWNSDGKNYGFLFKQQGDEAHAYLRKDDFAVGFMNSVMEHKLKVHKDIICIDQSRMGVNYTFSER
;
A
#
# COMPACT_ATOMS: atom_id res chain seq x y z
N MET A 1 4.80 5.60 -49.97
CA MET A 1 4.26 5.96 -48.64
C MET A 1 3.40 4.81 -48.16
N VAL A 2 3.81 4.11 -47.10
CA VAL A 2 3.02 3.03 -46.51
C VAL A 2 2.15 3.65 -45.41
N SER A 3 0.83 3.61 -45.59
CA SER A 3 -0.12 4.15 -44.62
C SER A 3 -0.18 3.27 -43.37
N TYR A 4 0.06 3.87 -42.21
CA TYR A 4 -0.10 3.21 -40.92
C TYR A 4 -1.59 3.12 -40.56
N GLU A 5 -2.12 1.90 -40.51
CA GLU A 5 -3.45 1.63 -39.96
C GLU A 5 -3.34 1.18 -38.50
N SER A 6 -3.99 1.93 -37.61
CA SER A 6 -4.06 1.60 -36.19
C SER A 6 -4.89 0.32 -35.99
N LYS A 7 -4.28 -0.71 -35.39
CA LYS A 7 -4.96 -1.96 -34.97
C LYS A 7 -5.81 -1.80 -33.70
N ALA A 8 -6.12 -0.57 -33.29
CA ALA A 8 -6.89 -0.33 -32.07
C ALA A 8 -8.33 -0.83 -32.24
N VAL A 9 -8.63 -1.97 -31.63
CA VAL A 9 -10.00 -2.50 -31.55
C VAL A 9 -10.77 -1.67 -30.53
N ALA A 10 -11.92 -1.12 -30.93
CA ALA A 10 -12.82 -0.43 -30.02
C ALA A 10 -13.23 -1.37 -28.88
N LYS A 11 -12.91 -1.00 -27.64
CA LYS A 11 -13.32 -1.79 -26.47
C LYS A 11 -14.84 -1.76 -26.36
N LEU A 12 -15.43 -2.92 -26.12
CA LEU A 12 -16.85 -3.03 -25.80
C LEU A 12 -17.20 -2.08 -24.63
N PRO A 13 -18.33 -1.37 -24.72
CA PRO A 13 -18.78 -0.49 -23.64
C PRO A 13 -18.92 -1.31 -22.36
N LYS A 14 -18.45 -0.75 -21.25
CA LYS A 14 -18.62 -1.38 -19.94
C LYS A 14 -20.12 -1.51 -19.67
N ALA A 15 -20.56 -2.66 -19.14
CA ALA A 15 -21.97 -2.90 -18.80
C ALA A 15 -22.56 -1.83 -17.86
N GLY A 16 -21.72 -1.19 -17.03
CA GLY A 16 -22.12 -0.08 -16.16
C GLY A 16 -22.04 1.32 -16.78
N GLY A 17 -21.66 1.46 -18.04
CA GLY A 17 -21.39 2.77 -18.64
C GLY A 17 -20.14 3.45 -18.08
N SER A 18 -20.04 4.77 -18.33
CA SER A 18 -18.92 5.60 -17.88
C SER A 18 -19.22 6.26 -16.54
N ILE A 19 -18.27 6.19 -15.60
CA ILE A 19 -18.29 6.94 -14.34
C ILE A 19 -17.63 8.33 -14.46
N LYS A 20 -17.15 8.69 -15.66
CA LYS A 20 -16.52 9.99 -15.89
C LYS A 20 -17.58 11.08 -15.91
N ILE A 21 -17.40 12.09 -15.06
CA ILE A 21 -18.15 13.33 -15.12
C ILE A 21 -17.62 14.10 -16.35
N LYS A 22 -18.51 14.50 -17.26
CA LYS A 22 -18.15 15.33 -18.43
C LYS A 22 -18.07 16.81 -18.04
N GLY A 23 -17.35 17.10 -16.96
CA GLY A 23 -17.29 18.43 -16.34
C GLY A 23 -16.61 18.38 -14.97
N THR A 24 -16.61 19.52 -14.28
CA THR A 24 -15.98 19.66 -12.95
C THR A 24 -17.06 19.79 -11.88
N CYS A 25 -16.97 18.96 -10.85
CA CYS A 25 -17.85 19.06 -9.70
C CYS A 25 -17.35 20.16 -8.72
N PRO A 26 -18.23 21.05 -8.21
CA PRO A 26 -17.85 22.09 -7.25
C PRO A 26 -17.66 21.58 -5.81
N SER A 27 -18.09 20.35 -5.50
CA SER A 27 -17.90 19.71 -4.19
C SER A 27 -16.41 19.60 -3.85
N ARG A 28 -16.02 20.17 -2.71
CA ARG A 28 -14.62 20.19 -2.23
C ARG A 28 -14.54 20.43 -0.73
N ILE A 29 -13.40 20.05 -0.17
CA ILE A 29 -12.99 20.37 1.20
C ILE A 29 -11.82 21.35 1.08
N ILE A 30 -11.93 22.50 1.75
CA ILE A 30 -10.86 23.48 1.87
C ILE A 30 -10.45 23.47 3.34
N ALA A 31 -9.20 23.10 3.62
CA ALA A 31 -8.62 23.13 4.96
C ALA A 31 -7.54 24.21 5.01
N ASN A 32 -7.72 25.17 5.91
CA ASN A 32 -6.76 26.23 6.18
C ASN A 32 -6.06 25.91 7.50
N PHE A 33 -4.74 25.96 7.49
CA PHE A 33 -3.90 25.72 8.66
C PHE A 33 -3.32 27.06 9.09
N GLU A 34 -3.64 27.48 10.30
CA GLU A 34 -3.15 28.72 10.89
C GLU A 34 -1.88 28.44 11.71
N GLU A 35 -1.03 29.46 11.92
CA GLU A 35 0.28 29.31 12.59
C GLU A 35 0.16 28.94 14.08
N ASP A 36 -1.00 29.22 14.68
CA ASP A 36 -1.37 28.85 16.05
C ASP A 36 -1.75 27.36 16.19
N GLY A 37 -1.78 26.61 15.08
CA GLY A 37 -2.19 25.21 15.04
C GLY A 37 -3.69 25.00 14.85
N THR A 38 -4.48 26.07 14.70
CA THR A 38 -5.92 26.00 14.42
C THR A 38 -6.15 25.54 12.98
N VAL A 39 -7.10 24.62 12.77
CA VAL A 39 -7.48 24.13 11.44
C VAL A 39 -8.91 24.49 11.12
N THR A 40 -9.10 25.40 10.18
CA THR A 40 -10.42 25.85 9.71
C THR A 40 -10.80 25.07 8.45
N VAL A 41 -11.90 24.29 8.51
CA VAL A 41 -12.35 23.45 7.40
C VAL A 41 -13.67 23.96 6.83
N LYS A 42 -13.66 24.33 5.54
CA LYS A 42 -14.87 24.64 4.75
C LYS A 42 -15.22 23.47 3.86
N TYR A 43 -16.36 22.84 4.15
CA TYR A 43 -16.89 21.72 3.38
C TYR A 43 -18.04 22.18 2.48
N ILE A 44 -17.87 22.01 1.17
CA ILE A 44 -18.92 22.26 0.17
C ILE A 44 -19.45 20.89 -0.26
N LYS A 45 -20.60 20.48 0.29
CA LYS A 45 -21.22 19.18 -0.01
C LYS A 45 -21.90 19.12 -1.38
N SER A 46 -22.41 20.25 -1.86
CA SER A 46 -23.26 20.28 -3.04
C SER A 46 -22.54 19.81 -4.31
N HIS A 47 -23.05 18.75 -4.91
CA HIS A 47 -22.64 18.26 -6.23
C HIS A 47 -23.53 18.89 -7.30
N ILE A 48 -22.92 19.45 -8.36
CA ILE A 48 -23.64 20.03 -9.50
C ILE A 48 -23.14 19.32 -10.77
N GLY A 49 -24.07 18.91 -11.64
CA GLY A 49 -23.76 18.28 -12.92
C GLY A 49 -23.53 16.77 -12.87
N HIS A 50 -23.71 16.11 -11.72
CA HIS A 50 -23.75 14.66 -11.62
C HIS A 50 -24.49 14.20 -10.36
N GLU A 51 -24.97 12.96 -10.38
CA GLU A 51 -25.57 12.29 -9.22
C GLU A 51 -24.53 11.53 -8.38
N GLU A 52 -24.90 11.17 -7.16
CA GLU A 52 -24.09 10.31 -6.30
C GLU A 52 -24.20 8.85 -6.75
N ASP A 53 -23.19 8.38 -7.48
CA ASP A 53 -23.12 6.99 -7.93
C ASP A 53 -22.61 6.08 -6.81
N LEU A 54 -23.44 5.11 -6.39
CA LEU A 54 -23.08 4.10 -5.38
C LEU A 54 -21.76 3.39 -5.70
N ARG A 55 -21.38 3.22 -6.97
CA ARG A 55 -20.11 2.57 -7.36
C ARG A 55 -18.88 3.39 -7.01
N CYS A 56 -19.05 4.71 -6.93
CA CYS A 56 -17.99 5.64 -6.56
C CYS A 56 -17.89 5.83 -5.04
N GLN A 57 -18.88 5.36 -4.28
CA GLN A 57 -18.83 5.39 -2.83
C GLN A 57 -17.81 4.38 -2.29
N ARG A 58 -17.19 4.76 -1.18
CA ARG A 58 -16.26 3.90 -0.44
C ARG A 58 -17.07 3.00 0.48
N LEU A 59 -16.63 1.74 0.63
CA LEU A 59 -17.08 0.90 1.74
C LEU A 59 -16.73 1.58 3.07
N THR A 60 -17.65 1.53 4.02
CA THR A 60 -17.48 1.99 5.40
C THR A 60 -16.39 1.19 6.10
N GLN A 61 -15.90 1.70 7.24
CA GLN A 61 -14.88 0.99 8.01
C GLN A 61 -15.40 -0.35 8.56
N ILE A 62 -16.66 -0.40 8.99
CA ILE A 62 -17.30 -1.60 9.54
C ILE A 62 -17.38 -2.69 8.47
N GLU A 63 -17.95 -2.38 7.30
CA GLU A 63 -18.05 -3.31 6.16
C GLU A 63 -16.68 -3.85 5.74
N ARG A 64 -15.65 -2.99 5.69
CA ARG A 64 -14.28 -3.42 5.36
C ARG A 64 -13.72 -4.38 6.40
N GLN A 65 -14.01 -4.14 7.67
CA GLN A 65 -13.52 -4.97 8.76
C GLN A 65 -14.21 -6.34 8.77
N GLU A 66 -15.49 -6.40 8.47
CA GLU A 66 -16.22 -7.67 8.30
C GLU A 66 -15.67 -8.50 7.14
N ILE A 67 -15.45 -7.88 5.97
CA ILE A 67 -14.84 -8.55 4.82
C ILE A 67 -13.43 -9.05 5.17
N LYS A 68 -12.66 -8.24 5.89
CA LYS A 68 -11.33 -8.62 6.37
C LYS A 68 -11.38 -9.83 7.30
N ASN A 69 -12.31 -9.86 8.26
CA ASN A 69 -12.47 -10.98 9.16
C ASN A 69 -12.84 -12.27 8.38
N LYS A 70 -13.78 -12.18 7.43
CA LYS A 70 -14.14 -13.31 6.54
C LYS A 70 -12.94 -13.81 5.72
N LEU A 71 -12.08 -12.92 5.24
CA LEU A 71 -10.86 -13.30 4.54
C LEU A 71 -9.84 -14.00 5.46
N GLN A 72 -9.70 -13.54 6.70
CA GLN A 72 -8.79 -14.13 7.69
C GLN A 72 -9.25 -15.51 8.14
N THR A 73 -10.57 -15.77 8.22
CA THR A 73 -11.13 -17.09 8.51
C THR A 73 -11.10 -18.06 7.32
N GLY A 74 -10.54 -17.65 6.18
CA GLY A 74 -10.36 -18.51 5.01
C GLY A 74 -11.60 -18.64 4.12
N VAL A 75 -12.60 -17.77 4.26
CA VAL A 75 -13.79 -17.81 3.40
C VAL A 75 -13.41 -17.49 1.95
N ASN A 76 -13.92 -18.29 1.02
CA ASN A 76 -13.65 -18.10 -0.40
C ASN A 76 -14.17 -16.73 -0.89
N LYS A 77 -13.32 -15.97 -1.59
CA LYS A 77 -13.66 -14.66 -2.16
C LYS A 77 -14.94 -14.65 -2.98
N LYS A 78 -15.23 -15.73 -3.72
CA LYS A 78 -16.47 -15.85 -4.50
C LYS A 78 -17.70 -15.80 -3.59
N ARG A 79 -17.67 -16.58 -2.51
CA ARG A 79 -18.74 -16.63 -1.51
C ARG A 79 -18.94 -15.28 -0.84
N ILE A 80 -17.87 -14.56 -0.51
CA ILE A 80 -17.96 -13.20 0.04
C ILE A 80 -18.70 -12.23 -0.90
N VAL A 81 -18.47 -12.32 -2.22
CA VAL A 81 -19.19 -11.51 -3.22
C VAL A 81 -20.66 -11.93 -3.32
N GLU A 82 -20.94 -13.23 -3.28
CA GLU A 82 -22.29 -13.77 -3.35
C GLU A 82 -23.12 -13.37 -2.13
N ASP A 83 -22.56 -13.55 -0.93
CA ASP A 83 -23.17 -13.12 0.33
C ASP A 83 -23.46 -11.62 0.32
N ALA A 84 -22.50 -10.80 -0.13
CA ALA A 84 -22.67 -9.35 -0.20
C ALA A 84 -23.78 -8.91 -1.18
N ARG A 85 -24.06 -9.72 -2.22
CA ARG A 85 -25.12 -9.43 -3.20
C ARG A 85 -26.51 -9.81 -2.70
N GLN A 86 -26.61 -10.52 -1.58
CA GLN A 86 -27.90 -10.76 -0.95
C GLN A 86 -28.45 -9.42 -0.44
N LEU A 87 -29.68 -9.10 -0.84
CA LEU A 87 -30.33 -7.87 -0.45
C LEU A 87 -31.01 -8.06 0.90
N GLU A 88 -30.54 -7.33 1.90
CA GLU A 88 -31.24 -7.18 3.17
C GLU A 88 -32.26 -6.04 3.03
N GLY A 89 -33.42 -6.36 2.47
CA GLY A 89 -34.52 -5.42 2.23
C GLY A 89 -34.50 -4.75 0.84
N ASN A 90 -35.18 -3.61 0.72
CA ASN A 90 -35.45 -2.97 -0.59
C ASN A 90 -34.42 -1.93 -1.03
N LYS A 91 -33.28 -1.78 -0.33
CA LYS A 91 -32.26 -0.77 -0.65
C LYS A 91 -30.96 -1.41 -1.12
N ILE A 92 -30.51 -0.99 -2.29
CA ILE A 92 -29.19 -1.37 -2.82
C ILE A 92 -28.15 -0.46 -2.17
N THR A 93 -27.14 -1.06 -1.54
CA THR A 93 -26.02 -0.36 -0.90
C THR A 93 -24.72 -0.57 -1.67
N ARG A 94 -23.66 0.17 -1.31
CA ARG A 94 -22.31 -0.04 -1.87
C ARG A 94 -21.83 -1.49 -1.68
N LEU A 95 -22.20 -2.13 -0.57
CA LEU A 95 -21.81 -3.50 -0.25
C LEU A 95 -22.34 -4.48 -1.30
N ASN A 96 -23.57 -4.29 -1.77
CA ASN A 96 -24.18 -5.16 -2.79
C ASN A 96 -23.48 -5.07 -4.16
N LEU A 97 -22.73 -4.00 -4.40
CA LEU A 97 -21.93 -3.77 -5.60
C LEU A 97 -20.48 -4.24 -5.45
N LEU A 98 -20.20 -5.14 -4.51
CA LEU A 98 -18.86 -5.68 -4.28
C LEU A 98 -18.31 -6.39 -5.53
N THR A 99 -17.07 -6.06 -5.85
CA THR A 99 -16.32 -6.72 -6.93
C THR A 99 -15.18 -7.56 -6.36
N LYS A 100 -14.71 -8.54 -7.15
CA LYS A 100 -13.50 -9.31 -6.80
C LYS A 100 -12.28 -8.40 -6.60
N GLN A 101 -12.23 -7.28 -7.32
CA GLN A 101 -11.15 -6.31 -7.20
C GLN A 101 -11.17 -5.61 -5.83
N ASP A 102 -12.34 -5.26 -5.32
CA ASP A 102 -12.49 -4.66 -3.99
C ASP A 102 -11.94 -5.61 -2.91
N ILE A 103 -12.30 -6.90 -2.99
CA ILE A 103 -11.79 -7.93 -2.07
C ILE A 103 -10.25 -8.06 -2.18
N ASN A 104 -9.71 -8.10 -3.41
CA ASN A 104 -8.27 -8.18 -3.61
C ASN A 104 -7.54 -6.95 -3.03
N ASN A 105 -8.12 -5.76 -3.16
CA ASN A 105 -7.56 -4.53 -2.58
C ASN A 105 -7.57 -4.59 -1.04
N ILE A 106 -8.65 -5.11 -0.44
CA ILE A 106 -8.73 -5.31 1.02
C ILE A 106 -7.69 -6.33 1.48
N GLU A 107 -7.60 -7.48 0.81
CA GLU A 107 -6.63 -8.54 1.14
C GLU A 107 -5.18 -8.05 1.07
N ARG A 108 -4.84 -7.27 0.04
CA ARG A 108 -3.51 -6.65 -0.07
C ARG A 108 -3.17 -5.78 1.14
N ASN A 109 -4.15 -5.04 1.67
CA ASN A 109 -3.94 -4.24 2.87
C ASN A 109 -3.80 -5.08 4.15
N ILE A 110 -4.37 -6.28 4.20
CA ILE A 110 -4.14 -7.24 5.29
C ILE A 110 -2.68 -7.70 5.25
N LYS A 111 -2.22 -8.17 4.09
CA LYS A 111 -0.84 -8.68 3.89
C LYS A 111 0.24 -7.60 4.04
N LYS A 112 -0.11 -6.32 3.91
CA LYS A 112 0.82 -5.20 4.13
C LYS A 112 1.17 -4.97 5.59
N LYS A 113 0.37 -5.45 6.56
CA LYS A 113 0.83 -5.53 7.94
C LYS A 113 1.90 -6.63 7.96
N ARG A 114 3.17 -6.24 8.12
CA ARG A 114 4.28 -7.18 8.27
C ARG A 114 3.92 -8.14 9.41
N ASP A 115 3.85 -9.42 9.09
CA ASP A 115 3.57 -10.43 10.10
C ASP A 115 4.81 -10.57 10.99
N ALA A 116 4.63 -10.91 12.27
CA ALA A 116 5.76 -11.19 13.17
C ALA A 116 6.63 -12.32 12.59
N ASN A 117 6.01 -13.26 11.87
CA ASN A 117 6.68 -14.32 11.14
C ASN A 117 7.60 -13.81 10.02
N ASP A 118 7.25 -12.74 9.30
CA ASP A 118 8.12 -12.16 8.26
C ASP A 118 9.37 -11.52 8.89
N MET A 119 9.21 -10.91 10.07
CA MET A 119 10.33 -10.35 10.84
C MET A 119 11.25 -11.45 11.36
N ILE A 120 10.70 -12.55 11.86
CA ILE A 120 11.45 -13.73 12.33
C ILE A 120 12.14 -14.42 11.15
N ALA A 121 11.48 -14.60 10.02
CA ALA A 121 12.08 -15.18 8.82
C ALA A 121 13.24 -14.32 8.29
N THR A 122 13.09 -12.99 8.33
CA THR A 122 14.18 -12.05 8.00
C THR A 122 15.33 -12.17 9.01
N ALA A 123 15.03 -12.28 10.31
CA ALA A 123 16.03 -12.48 11.36
C ALA A 123 16.83 -13.77 11.13
N ILE A 124 16.14 -14.89 10.94
CA ILE A 124 16.73 -16.22 10.70
C ILE A 124 17.59 -16.20 9.44
N LYS A 125 17.14 -15.55 8.36
CA LYS A 125 17.91 -15.45 7.13
C LYS A 125 19.20 -14.65 7.32
N VAL A 126 19.12 -13.53 8.03
CA VAL A 126 20.30 -12.69 8.34
C VAL A 126 21.27 -13.44 9.27
N THR A 127 20.78 -14.08 10.34
CA THR A 127 21.65 -14.73 11.32
C THR A 127 22.20 -16.08 10.86
N ASN A 128 21.43 -16.88 10.12
CA ASN A 128 21.78 -18.27 9.83
C ASN A 128 22.22 -18.52 8.40
N GLU A 129 21.86 -17.67 7.43
CA GLU A 129 22.32 -17.83 6.04
C GLU A 129 23.44 -16.84 5.72
N TRP A 130 23.26 -15.58 6.11
CA TRP A 130 24.19 -14.52 5.71
C TRP A 130 25.45 -14.47 6.58
N ASN A 131 25.37 -14.92 7.84
CA ASN A 131 26.51 -14.92 8.75
C ASN A 131 27.20 -16.31 8.87
N SER A 132 26.65 -17.36 8.27
CA SER A 132 27.23 -18.72 8.35
C SER A 132 28.48 -18.93 7.49
N ASP A 133 28.67 -18.13 6.44
CA ASP A 133 29.85 -18.22 5.55
C ASP A 133 31.06 -17.39 6.04
N GLY A 134 30.99 -16.79 7.25
CA GLY A 134 32.05 -15.91 7.78
C GLY A 134 32.26 -14.60 6.99
N LYS A 135 31.50 -14.41 5.91
CA LYS A 135 31.41 -13.18 5.13
C LYS A 135 30.30 -12.37 5.77
N ASN A 136 30.65 -11.51 6.71
CA ASN A 136 29.73 -10.81 7.60
C ASN A 136 28.85 -9.82 6.81
N TYR A 137 27.79 -10.32 6.16
CA TYR A 137 26.95 -9.54 5.26
C TYR A 137 25.92 -8.70 6.03
N GLY A 138 25.58 -9.05 7.28
CA GLY A 138 24.66 -8.30 8.13
C GLY A 138 25.37 -7.72 9.35
N PHE A 139 25.74 -6.44 9.30
CA PHE A 139 26.46 -5.77 10.41
C PHE A 139 25.53 -5.08 11.42
N LEU A 140 24.24 -4.92 11.10
CA LEU A 140 23.25 -4.34 11.99
C LEU A 140 21.94 -5.10 11.87
N PHE A 141 21.39 -5.53 13.00
CA PHE A 141 20.06 -6.10 13.05
C PHE A 141 19.37 -5.65 14.33
N LYS A 142 18.25 -4.95 14.20
CA LYS A 142 17.41 -4.50 15.31
C LYS A 142 15.96 -4.89 15.06
N GLN A 143 15.37 -5.63 16.00
CA GLN A 143 13.95 -5.97 15.99
C GLN A 143 13.12 -4.88 16.69
N GLN A 144 11.83 -4.79 16.33
CA GLN A 144 10.90 -3.95 17.08
C GLN A 144 10.72 -4.52 18.48
N GLY A 145 10.72 -3.65 19.48
CA GLY A 145 10.70 -4.00 20.90
C GLY A 145 12.08 -4.08 21.55
N ASP A 146 13.16 -4.08 20.76
CA ASP A 146 14.53 -4.13 21.27
C ASP A 146 14.98 -2.75 21.77
N GLU A 147 15.36 -2.68 23.04
CA GLU A 147 15.85 -1.48 23.72
C GLU A 147 17.39 -1.36 23.66
N ALA A 148 18.09 -2.36 23.15
CA ALA A 148 19.55 -2.46 23.20
C ALA A 148 20.31 -1.51 22.24
N HIS A 149 19.64 -0.56 21.57
CA HIS A 149 20.27 0.27 20.54
C HIS A 149 20.24 1.77 20.87
N ALA A 150 21.42 2.38 20.98
CA ALA A 150 21.61 3.75 21.49
C ALA A 150 20.88 4.86 20.70
N TYR A 151 20.60 4.65 19.41
CA TYR A 151 20.07 5.68 18.51
C TYR A 151 18.73 5.33 17.83
N LEU A 152 18.20 4.11 18.03
CA LEU A 152 16.98 3.65 17.37
C LEU A 152 15.86 3.52 18.40
N ARG A 153 14.64 3.97 18.08
CA ARG A 153 13.48 3.88 18.99
C ARG A 153 13.04 2.44 19.14
N LYS A 154 12.35 2.14 20.24
CA LYS A 154 11.81 0.80 20.53
C LYS A 154 10.98 0.24 19.37
N ASP A 155 10.21 1.07 18.68
CA ASP A 155 9.34 0.63 17.59
C ASP A 155 10.05 0.52 16.23
N ASP A 156 11.34 0.88 16.15
CA ASP A 156 12.10 0.87 14.92
C ASP A 156 12.60 -0.55 14.58
N PHE A 157 12.47 -0.92 13.31
CA PHE A 157 13.10 -2.11 12.72
C PHE A 157 14.22 -1.68 11.80
N ALA A 158 15.42 -2.22 12.00
CA ALA A 158 16.59 -1.89 11.18
C ALA A 158 17.36 -3.14 10.78
N VAL A 159 17.78 -3.17 9.52
CA VAL A 159 18.73 -4.16 8.99
C VAL A 159 19.80 -3.40 8.21
N GLY A 160 21.04 -3.52 8.64
CA GLY A 160 22.21 -3.07 7.90
C GLY A 160 22.89 -4.27 7.31
N PHE A 161 22.99 -4.28 5.98
CA PHE A 161 23.72 -5.29 5.25
C PHE A 161 24.79 -4.64 4.36
N MET A 162 25.94 -5.29 4.24
CA MET A 162 27.08 -4.83 3.45
C MET A 162 27.81 -6.04 2.88
N ASN A 163 27.95 -6.11 1.56
CA ASN A 163 28.78 -7.13 0.92
C ASN A 163 30.23 -6.69 0.76
N SER A 164 31.11 -7.62 0.39
CA SER A 164 32.55 -7.36 0.25
C SER A 164 32.86 -6.25 -0.77
N VAL A 165 32.04 -6.11 -1.82
CA VAL A 165 32.18 -5.05 -2.81
C VAL A 165 31.80 -3.69 -2.20
N MET A 166 30.70 -3.63 -1.45
CA MET A 166 30.27 -2.44 -0.72
C MET A 166 31.30 -2.03 0.33
N GLU A 167 31.86 -2.98 1.07
CA GLU A 167 32.94 -2.75 2.04
C GLU A 167 34.19 -2.18 1.38
N HIS A 168 34.60 -2.76 0.24
CA HIS A 168 35.72 -2.25 -0.53
C HIS A 168 35.46 -0.83 -1.05
N LYS A 169 34.27 -0.58 -1.62
CA LYS A 169 33.87 0.76 -2.08
C LYS A 169 33.84 1.77 -0.93
N LEU A 170 33.40 1.39 0.26
CA LEU A 170 33.43 2.25 1.45
C LEU A 170 34.86 2.56 1.92
N LYS A 171 35.77 1.59 1.84
CA LYS A 171 37.20 1.79 2.16
C LYS A 171 37.89 2.73 1.17
N VAL A 172 37.51 2.68 -0.11
CA VAL A 172 38.06 3.51 -1.19
C VAL A 172 37.45 4.91 -1.18
N HIS A 173 36.15 5.04 -0.94
CA HIS A 173 35.40 6.30 -0.97
C HIS A 173 34.81 6.62 0.41
N LYS A 174 35.68 6.92 1.38
CA LYS A 174 35.30 7.16 2.78
C LYS A 174 34.42 8.40 2.99
N ASP A 175 34.43 9.32 2.02
CA ASP A 175 33.77 10.62 2.14
C ASP A 175 32.34 10.64 1.57
N ILE A 176 31.88 9.54 0.94
CA ILE A 176 30.58 9.49 0.25
C ILE A 176 29.80 8.25 0.68
N ILE A 177 28.68 8.49 1.36
CA ILE A 177 27.70 7.45 1.70
C ILE A 177 26.39 7.79 0.99
N CYS A 178 26.02 6.97 0.00
CA CYS A 178 24.75 7.11 -0.72
C CYS A 178 23.66 6.28 -0.02
N ILE A 179 22.62 6.96 0.47
CA ILE A 179 21.46 6.34 1.12
C ILE A 179 20.27 6.44 0.16
N ASP A 180 19.81 5.32 -0.38
CA ASP A 180 18.60 5.29 -1.20
C ASP A 180 17.37 4.97 -0.34
N GLN A 181 16.40 5.90 -0.35
CA GLN A 181 15.15 5.76 0.38
C GLN A 181 14.05 5.29 -0.57
N SER A 182 13.97 3.99 -0.84
CA SER A 182 12.76 3.43 -1.45
C SER A 182 11.63 3.34 -0.41
N ARG A 183 10.47 3.96 -0.69
CA ARG A 183 9.28 4.05 0.19
C ARG A 183 8.65 2.71 0.63
N MET A 184 9.33 1.58 0.46
CA MET A 184 8.88 0.25 0.89
C MET A 184 10.00 -0.63 1.48
N GLY A 185 11.16 -0.06 1.81
CA GLY A 185 12.31 -0.75 2.40
C GLY A 185 13.59 -0.02 1.99
N VAL A 186 14.55 0.13 2.90
CA VAL A 186 15.84 0.77 2.59
C VAL A 186 16.69 -0.29 1.91
N ASN A 187 17.00 -0.10 0.63
CA ASN A 187 17.94 -0.96 -0.10
C ASN A 187 19.21 -0.14 -0.35
N TYR A 188 20.37 -0.68 0.01
CA TYR A 188 21.64 -0.04 -0.26
C TYR A 188 22.10 -0.39 -1.69
N THR A 189 22.27 0.61 -2.54
CA THR A 189 22.93 0.46 -3.85
C THR A 189 24.03 1.51 -4.00
N PHE A 190 25.21 1.08 -4.44
CA PHE A 190 26.32 1.98 -4.77
C PHE A 190 26.25 2.31 -6.25
N SER A 191 25.91 3.57 -6.57
CA SER A 191 25.98 4.10 -7.94
C SER A 191 27.40 4.54 -8.27
N GLU A 192 27.87 4.18 -9.45
CA GLU A 192 29.08 4.73 -10.04
C GLU A 192 28.79 6.10 -10.64
N ARG A 193 29.75 7.02 -10.53
CA ARG A 193 29.93 8.15 -11.43
C ARG A 193 31.30 7.99 -12.09
#